data_AF-X1VXV4-F1
#
_entry.id   AF-X1VXV4-F1
#
_cell.length_a   1.000
_cell.length_b   1.000
_cell.length_c   1.000
_cell.angle_alpha   90.00
_cell.angle_beta   90.00
_cell.angle_gamma   90.00
#
_symmetry.space_group_name_H-M   'P 1'
#
loop_
_entity.id
_entity.type
_entity.pdbx_description
1 polymer ?
#
loop_
_entity_poly.entity_id
_entity_poly.type
_entity_poly.pdbx_seq_one_letter_code
_entity_poly.pdbx_strand_id
1 'polypeptide(L)'
;MIFQSLKIALESLWANKMRSILSMLGIIIGVGAVIAIVSVGTGSTQQVTSRIANLGSNMITVYPRAPRGWGGRVSSVSSQEKFSLELTNYIEKFCPSVIKVIPVKQVSGRLISDDINVNATI
;
A
#
# COMPACT_ATOMS: atom_id res chain seq x y z
N MET A 1 -3.74 43.40 -38.08
CA MET A 1 -3.31 42.07 -38.58
C MET A 1 -3.66 40.96 -37.58
N ILE A 2 -2.86 40.68 -36.52
CA ILE A 2 -3.14 39.59 -35.56
C ILE A 2 -4.55 39.64 -34.94
N PHE A 3 -5.01 40.82 -34.52
CA PHE A 3 -6.31 40.98 -33.87
C PHE A 3 -7.49 40.67 -34.80
N GLN A 4 -7.36 40.98 -36.09
CA GLN A 4 -8.36 40.65 -37.10
C GLN A 4 -8.37 39.15 -37.38
N SER A 5 -7.20 38.52 -37.50
CA SER A 5 -7.07 37.07 -37.68
C SER A 5 -7.71 36.29 -36.52
N LEU A 6 -7.50 36.75 -35.28
CA LEU A 6 -8.12 36.13 -34.10
C LEU A 6 -9.65 36.25 -34.11
N LYS A 7 -10.16 37.44 -34.50
CA LYS A 7 -11.61 37.69 -34.62
C LYS A 7 -12.26 36.77 -35.66
N ILE A 8 -11.64 36.63 -36.83
CA ILE A 8 -12.13 35.79 -37.94
C ILE A 8 -12.12 34.30 -37.54
N ALA A 9 -11.09 33.86 -36.80
CA ALA A 9 -11.01 32.48 -36.30
C ALA A 9 -12.11 32.18 -35.27
N LEU A 10 -12.39 33.11 -34.35
CA LEU A 10 -13.47 32.98 -33.35
C LEU A 10 -14.86 32.96 -34.00
N GLU A 11 -15.11 33.82 -35.00
CA GLU A 11 -16.35 33.78 -35.78
C GLU A 11 -16.53 32.44 -36.50
N SER A 12 -15.47 31.91 -37.10
CA SER A 12 -15.50 30.62 -37.80
C SER A 12 -15.79 29.44 -36.85
N LEU A 13 -15.26 29.48 -35.62
CA LEU A 13 -15.56 28.50 -34.58
C LEU A 13 -17.03 28.56 -34.12
N TRP A 14 -17.60 29.77 -34.02
CA TRP A 14 -19.00 29.98 -33.67
C TRP A 14 -19.99 29.67 -34.80
N ALA A 15 -19.59 29.77 -36.06
CA ALA A 15 -20.41 29.37 -37.20
C ALA A 15 -20.64 27.86 -37.24
N ASN A 16 -19.65 27.06 -36.84
CA ASN A 16 -19.70 25.59 -36.86
C ASN A 16 -19.74 24.97 -35.45
N LYS A 17 -20.69 25.41 -34.61
CA LYS A 17 -20.78 25.02 -33.19
C LYS A 17 -20.69 23.52 -32.94
N MET A 18 -21.44 22.70 -33.69
CA MET A 18 -21.49 21.26 -33.47
C MET A 18 -20.13 20.59 -33.72
N ARG A 19 -19.47 20.93 -34.83
CA ARG A 19 -18.15 20.38 -35.19
C ARG A 19 -17.08 20.83 -34.20
N SER A 20 -17.05 22.13 -33.88
CA SER A 20 -16.09 22.70 -32.94
C SER A 20 -16.22 22.09 -31.53
N ILE A 21 -17.45 21.92 -31.04
CA ILE A 21 -17.71 21.31 -29.73
C ILE A 21 -17.26 19.85 -29.70
N LEU A 22 -17.59 19.06 -30.72
CA LEU A 22 -17.25 17.64 -30.76
C LEU A 22 -15.74 17.42 -30.80
N SER A 23 -15.00 18.23 -31.57
CA SER A 23 -13.53 18.18 -31.61
C SER A 23 -12.89 18.59 -30.28
N MET A 24 -13.40 19.63 -29.62
CA MET A 24 -12.91 20.03 -28.30
C MET A 24 -13.18 18.97 -27.24
N LEU A 25 -14.37 18.35 -27.25
CA LEU A 25 -14.73 17.27 -26.34
C LEU A 25 -13.76 16.08 -26.45
N GLY A 26 -13.41 15.69 -27.68
CA GLY A 26 -12.46 14.61 -27.93
C GLY A 26 -11.08 14.89 -27.31
N ILE A 27 -10.57 16.12 -27.46
CA ILE A 27 -9.27 16.51 -26.87
C ILE A 27 -9.34 16.56 -25.35
N ILE A 28 -10.41 17.11 -24.77
CA ILE A 28 -10.59 17.21 -23.31
C ILE A 28 -10.64 15.82 -22.67
N ILE A 29 -11.44 14.90 -23.23
CA ILE A 29 -11.55 13.53 -22.71
C ILE A 29 -10.23 12.78 -22.94
N GLY A 30 -9.61 12.91 -24.12
CA GLY A 30 -8.35 12.24 -24.45
C GLY A 30 -7.22 12.64 -23.52
N VAL A 31 -6.97 13.93 -23.35
CA VAL A 31 -5.91 14.44 -22.47
C VAL A 31 -6.25 14.17 -21.00
N GLY A 32 -7.52 14.30 -20.60
CA GLY A 32 -7.98 13.99 -19.24
C GLY A 32 -7.72 12.53 -18.85
N ALA A 33 -8.02 11.58 -19.74
CA ALA A 33 -7.77 10.15 -19.50
C ALA A 33 -6.27 9.84 -19.36
N VAL A 34 -5.42 10.46 -20.19
CA VAL A 34 -3.96 10.28 -20.13
C VAL A 34 -3.39 10.83 -18.82
N ILE A 35 -3.82 12.02 -18.39
CA ILE A 35 -3.38 12.59 -17.10
C ILE A 35 -3.84 11.72 -15.94
N ALA A 36 -5.08 11.21 -15.98
CA ALA A 36 -5.62 10.34 -14.95
C ALA A 36 -4.80 9.04 -14.81
N ILE A 37 -4.52 8.34 -15.91
CA ILE A 37 -3.79 7.06 -15.82
C ILE A 37 -2.33 7.27 -15.40
N VAL A 38 -1.69 8.35 -15.84
CA VAL A 38 -0.31 8.68 -15.43
C VAL A 38 -0.25 9.02 -13.95
N SER A 39 -1.18 9.83 -13.44
CA SER A 39 -1.22 10.17 -12.01
C SER A 39 -1.49 8.96 -11.12
N VAL A 40 -2.40 8.07 -11.53
CA VAL A 40 -2.64 6.80 -10.83
C VAL A 40 -1.41 5.90 -10.88
N GLY A 41 -0.81 5.70 -12.06
CA GLY A 41 0.36 4.82 -12.21
C GLY A 41 1.57 5.30 -11.39
N THR A 42 1.88 6.59 -11.47
CA THR A 42 2.97 7.20 -10.71
C THR A 42 2.66 7.23 -9.20
N GLY A 43 1.43 7.52 -8.81
CA GLY A 43 1.01 7.48 -7.40
C GLY A 43 1.09 6.08 -6.78
N SER A 44 0.62 5.06 -7.50
CA SER A 44 0.70 3.66 -7.04
C SER A 44 2.14 3.18 -6.92
N THR A 45 2.98 3.47 -7.91
CA THR A 45 4.41 3.10 -7.86
C THR A 45 5.13 3.81 -6.71
N GLN A 46 4.86 5.09 -6.48
CA GLN A 46 5.38 5.84 -5.33
C GLN A 46 4.94 5.21 -4.01
N GLN A 47 3.66 4.83 -3.88
CA GLN A 47 3.11 4.22 -2.67
C GLN A 47 3.71 2.84 -2.38
N VAL A 48 3.89 2.01 -3.41
CA VAL A 48 4.54 0.71 -3.25
C VAL A 48 6.00 0.89 -2.87
N THR A 49 6.70 1.80 -3.55
CA THR A 49 8.11 2.10 -3.28
C THR A 49 8.31 2.62 -1.86
N SER A 50 7.44 3.50 -1.37
CA SER A 50 7.54 4.01 0.01
C SER A 50 7.26 2.93 1.05
N ARG A 51 6.29 2.05 0.82
CA ARG A 51 6.04 0.88 1.68
C ARG A 51 7.25 -0.05 1.73
N ILE A 52 7.88 -0.30 0.59
CA ILE A 52 9.08 -1.15 0.50
C ILE A 52 10.28 -0.45 1.16
N ALA A 53 10.48 0.85 0.91
CA ALA A 53 11.55 1.62 1.51
C ALA A 53 11.44 1.65 3.05
N ASN A 54 10.21 1.73 3.58
CA ASN A 54 9.94 1.66 5.02
C ASN A 54 10.30 0.31 5.66
N LEU A 55 10.39 -0.78 4.88
CA LEU A 55 10.86 -2.07 5.38
C LEU A 55 12.38 -2.09 5.55
N GLY A 56 13.11 -1.17 4.91
CA GLY A 56 14.57 -1.13 4.90
C GLY A 56 15.18 -2.28 4.09
N SER A 57 16.33 -2.06 3.47
CA SER A 57 17.02 -3.07 2.66
C SER A 57 17.70 -4.18 3.47
N ASN A 58 17.54 -4.19 4.79
CA ASN A 58 18.29 -5.08 5.69
C ASN A 58 17.43 -5.64 6.86
N MET A 59 16.17 -5.97 6.59
CA MET A 59 15.28 -6.59 7.58
C MET A 59 15.13 -8.09 7.35
N ILE A 60 15.42 -8.89 8.38
CA ILE A 60 15.16 -10.34 8.39
C ILE A 60 14.07 -10.60 9.43
N THR A 61 12.91 -11.07 8.98
CA THR A 61 11.80 -11.42 9.87
C THR A 61 11.76 -12.91 10.12
N VAL A 62 11.84 -13.32 11.39
CA VAL A 62 11.85 -14.72 11.80
C VAL A 62 10.52 -15.05 12.48
N TYR A 63 9.80 -16.03 11.94
CA TYR A 63 8.53 -16.51 12.50
C TYR A 63 8.67 -17.91 13.09
N PRO A 64 7.98 -18.21 14.20
CA PRO A 64 8.05 -19.54 14.77
C PRO A 64 7.21 -20.47 13.87
N ARG A 65 7.76 -21.64 13.54
CA ARG A 65 7.02 -22.67 12.83
C ARG A 65 5.98 -23.27 13.77
N ALA A 66 4.71 -22.90 13.60
CA ALA A 66 3.61 -23.60 14.26
C ALA A 66 3.58 -25.07 13.79
N PRO A 67 3.57 -26.07 14.69
CA PRO A 67 3.39 -27.45 14.28
C PRO A 67 1.99 -27.60 13.67
N ARG A 68 1.94 -28.08 12.43
CA ARG A 68 0.68 -28.51 11.81
C ARG A 68 0.31 -29.83 12.47
N GLY A 69 -0.73 -29.85 13.29
CA GLY A 69 -1.31 -31.08 13.81
C GLY A 69 -1.98 -31.89 12.69
N TRP A 70 -2.13 -33.19 12.90
CA TRP A 70 -2.86 -34.07 11.99
C TRP A 70 -4.30 -33.56 11.82
N GLY A 71 -4.76 -33.39 10.58
CA GLY A 71 -6.14 -32.98 10.27
C GLY A 71 -6.37 -31.47 10.24
N GLY A 72 -5.31 -30.67 10.03
CA GLY A 72 -5.44 -29.21 9.84
C GLY A 72 -5.64 -28.42 11.13
N ARG A 73 -5.57 -29.07 12.29
CA ARG A 73 -5.62 -28.40 13.60
C ARG A 73 -4.26 -27.77 13.90
N VAL A 74 -4.23 -26.46 14.06
CA VAL A 74 -3.04 -25.72 14.52
C VAL A 74 -2.90 -25.97 16.03
N SER A 75 -1.87 -26.68 16.45
CA SER A 75 -1.51 -26.78 17.87
C SER A 75 -0.76 -25.51 18.26
N SER A 76 -1.48 -24.50 18.76
CA SER A 76 -0.93 -23.20 19.19
C SER A 76 0.03 -23.27 20.38
N VAL A 77 0.26 -24.47 20.94
CA VAL A 77 0.85 -24.63 22.28
C VAL A 77 2.38 -24.56 22.30
N SER A 78 3.11 -24.78 21.19
CA SER A 78 4.59 -24.93 21.26
C SER A 78 5.43 -23.86 20.56
N SER A 79 4.82 -22.86 19.92
CA SER A 79 5.57 -21.76 19.27
C SER A 79 5.79 -20.56 20.18
N GLN A 80 4.92 -20.33 21.17
CA GLN A 80 5.04 -19.20 22.09
C GLN A 80 6.20 -19.34 23.08
N GLU A 81 6.60 -20.57 23.42
CA GLU A 81 7.69 -20.82 24.37
C GLU A 81 9.09 -20.65 23.75
N LYS A 82 9.24 -20.76 22.43
CA LYS A 82 10.56 -20.73 21.77
C LYS A 82 11.10 -19.33 21.53
N PHE A 83 10.24 -18.32 21.45
CA PHE A 83 10.63 -16.92 21.29
C PHE A 83 10.43 -16.16 22.60
N SER A 84 11.39 -16.37 23.51
CA SER A 84 11.55 -15.60 24.74
C SER A 84 12.37 -14.33 24.50
N LEU A 85 12.19 -13.33 25.35
CA LEU A 85 13.03 -12.12 25.39
C LEU A 85 14.51 -12.46 25.60
N GLU A 86 14.80 -13.57 26.29
CA GLU A 86 16.19 -14.02 26.49
C GLU A 86 16.88 -14.40 25.17
N LEU A 87 16.14 -14.98 24.21
CA LEU A 87 16.68 -15.32 22.89
C LEU A 87 17.08 -14.06 22.12
N THR A 88 16.31 -12.98 22.23
CA THR A 88 16.62 -11.67 21.63
C THR A 88 17.99 -11.19 22.10
N ASN A 89 18.23 -11.20 23.40
CA ASN A 89 19.51 -10.78 24.00
C ASN A 89 20.66 -11.69 23.57
N TYR A 90 20.40 -12.99 23.41
CA TYR A 90 21.40 -13.95 22.93
C TYR A 90 21.80 -13.64 21.47
N ILE A 91 20.84 -13.41 20.59
CA ILE A 91 21.11 -13.08 19.18
C ILE A 91 21.91 -11.78 19.09
N GLU A 92 21.54 -10.75 19.84
CA GLU A 92 22.26 -9.46 19.86
C GLU A 92 23.71 -9.61 20.34
N LYS A 93 23.97 -10.51 21.29
CA LYS A 93 25.31 -10.73 21.86
C LYS A 93 26.22 -11.62 21.01
N PHE A 94 25.67 -12.65 20.37
CA PHE A 94 26.46 -13.68 19.67
C PHE A 94 26.52 -13.49 18.15
N CYS A 95 25.67 -12.64 17.56
CA CYS A 95 25.69 -12.36 16.12
C CYS A 95 26.17 -10.92 15.85
N PRO A 96 27.46 -10.69 15.56
CA PRO A 96 28.01 -9.35 15.34
C PRO A 96 27.47 -8.67 14.06
N SER A 97 26.89 -9.44 13.13
CA SER A 97 26.29 -8.91 11.90
C SER A 97 24.89 -8.31 12.10
N VAL A 98 24.27 -8.49 13.27
CA VAL A 98 22.92 -8.02 13.57
C VAL A 98 23.00 -6.73 14.37
N ILE A 99 22.61 -5.62 13.75
CA ILE A 99 22.68 -4.28 14.37
C ILE A 99 21.63 -4.11 15.47
N LYS A 100 20.44 -4.70 15.29
CA LYS A 100 19.33 -4.57 16.24
C LYS A 100 18.33 -5.71 16.07
N VAL A 101 17.84 -6.24 17.18
CA VAL A 101 16.75 -7.22 17.20
C VAL A 101 15.52 -6.58 17.86
N ILE A 102 14.35 -6.76 17.27
CA ILE A 102 13.09 -6.23 17.80
C ILE A 102 12.11 -7.40 17.96
N PRO A 103 11.78 -7.82 19.19
CA PRO A 103 10.77 -8.85 19.40
C PRO A 103 9.37 -8.27 19.17
N VAL A 104 8.55 -8.97 18.40
CA VAL A 104 7.15 -8.61 18.15
C VAL A 104 6.25 -9.70 18.73
N LYS A 105 5.38 -9.33 19.66
CA LYS A 105 4.37 -10.23 20.24
C LYS A 105 2.99 -9.72 19.86
N GLN A 106 2.30 -10.49 19.02
CA GLN A 106 0.92 -10.22 18.64
C GLN A 106 0.00 -11.15 19.46
N VAL A 107 -0.96 -10.58 20.16
CA VAL A 107 -1.91 -11.29 21.02
C VAL A 107 -3.32 -11.01 20.52
N SER A 108 -4.00 -12.06 20.05
CA SER A 108 -5.43 -12.01 19.75
C SER A 108 -6.23 -12.42 20.98
N GLY A 109 -7.18 -11.59 21.38
CA GLY A 109 -8.09 -11.83 22.50
C GLY A 109 -9.53 -11.52 22.12
N ARG A 110 -10.48 -12.19 22.77
CA ARG A 110 -11.89 -11.86 22.62
C ARG A 110 -12.27 -10.89 23.73
N LEU A 111 -12.72 -9.71 23.34
CA LEU A 111 -13.35 -8.76 24.24
C LEU A 111 -14.84 -9.12 24.30
N ILE A 112 -15.33 -9.36 25.52
CA ILE A 112 -16.72 -9.68 25.79
C ILE A 112 -17.27 -8.51 26.59
N SER A 113 -18.31 -7.85 26.05
CA SER A 113 -19.05 -6.80 26.74
C SER A 113 -20.54 -7.05 26.51
N ASP A 114 -21.26 -7.34 27.58
CA ASP A 114 -22.69 -7.70 27.62
C ASP A 114 -23.08 -8.73 26.53
N ASP A 115 -23.68 -8.29 25.42
CA ASP A 115 -24.10 -9.15 24.31
C ASP A 115 -23.15 -9.15 23.10
N ILE A 116 -22.10 -8.32 23.12
CA ILE A 116 -21.19 -8.14 21.99
C ILE A 116 -19.86 -8.84 22.25
N ASN A 117 -19.50 -9.68 21.30
CA ASN A 117 -18.26 -10.41 21.28
C ASN A 117 -17.40 -9.92 20.12
N VAL A 118 -16.28 -9.26 20.44
CA VAL A 118 -15.35 -8.74 19.43
C VAL A 118 -14.02 -9.45 19.57
N ASN A 119 -13.54 -10.03 18.48
CA ASN A 119 -12.15 -10.50 18.41
C ASN A 119 -11.25 -9.30 18.14
N ALA A 120 -10.42 -8.94 19.12
CA ALA A 120 -9.41 -7.91 18.99
C ALA A 120 -8.03 -8.56 18.84
N THR A 121 -7.16 -7.95 18.06
CA THR A 121 -5.75 -8.35 17.97
C THR A 121 -4.89 -7.15 18.32
N ILE A 122 -4.02 -7.32 19.30
CA ILE A 122 -3.12 -6.30 19.86
C ILE A 122 -1.68 -6.70 19.57
#